data_AF-U9W0K5-F1
#
_entry.id   AF-U9W0K5-F1
#
_cell.length_a   1.000
_cell.length_b   1.000
_cell.length_c   1.000
_cell.angle_alpha   90.00
_cell.angle_beta   90.00
_cell.angle_gamma   90.00
#
_symmetry.space_group_name_H-M   'P 1'
#
loop_
_entity.id
_entity.type
_entity.pdbx_description
1 polymer ?
#
loop_
_entity_poly.entity_id
_entity_poly.type
_entity_poly.pdbx_seq_one_letter_code
_entity_poly.pdbx_strand_id
1 'polypeptide(L)'
;MRLAPPMQELWWILMFRLRLQLALIQLAAVESYGSIAYEYEKNSYPLAMADVLWGQQSSGLAFLQQIDEQATETQGIDLLSGFTLKGQIRKYFYFGDQLDPAYRQRMWEAMHEFTLTDPLNRIADPPRKFWARSTDDCKTPVDCRNTDNLRAMRETSVYLMAEETGNEATRLIYKQHLERYVSTLLDIGMGEWDSPVYHGFTTAAYLNLYDFADDPEVKQLAHDALDWLYRSAAIKYWRGSWNGPSKRNYGDNAARFFWLYFGHAPAPDEIERDWIYALTSEYLPPDDAIAIAQRRFFHPFELRRTHPHYENWKPGLYGPAFYETVYLGHSYQLGSLARGTGGDWNGFSLRMANGTQTDELQVNAKSPHRIAQYENILIWQGQTAPELTLPASCSETVDHDITFLACDQTWIAIHRFGQGFALEIGEAQTDSFVRFKQAVTDQARLTVAADRIEYRDSVGKRVAIAATQTTDLPQVWRDRTLHNWQTHSNNPALSW
;
A
#
# COMPACT_ATOMS: atom_id res chain seq x y z
N MET A 1 28.30 -24.12 -1.74
CA MET A 1 27.64 -24.91 -2.80
C MET A 1 26.18 -24.46 -2.79
N ARG A 2 25.78 -23.49 -3.63
CA ARG A 2 24.39 -22.99 -3.64
C ARG A 2 23.52 -24.07 -4.28
N LEU A 3 22.63 -24.66 -3.49
CA LEU A 3 21.62 -25.61 -3.98
C LEU A 3 20.77 -24.89 -5.04
N ALA A 4 20.39 -25.60 -6.10
CA ALA A 4 19.53 -25.05 -7.13
C ALA A 4 18.22 -24.54 -6.47
N PRO A 5 17.70 -23.36 -6.88
CA PRO A 5 16.46 -22.84 -6.35
C PRO A 5 15.31 -23.84 -6.57
N PRO A 6 14.40 -24.03 -5.61
CA PRO A 6 13.25 -24.91 -5.77
C PRO A 6 12.47 -24.56 -7.04
N MET A 7 11.91 -25.55 -7.75
CA MET A 7 11.19 -25.39 -9.03
C MET A 7 10.12 -24.28 -9.00
N GLN A 8 9.52 -24.02 -7.85
CA GLN A 8 8.53 -22.96 -7.64
C GLN A 8 9.12 -21.54 -7.74
N GLU A 9 10.36 -21.34 -7.32
CA GLU A 9 11.09 -20.07 -7.43
C GLU A 9 11.42 -19.78 -8.90
N LEU A 10 11.93 -20.77 -9.64
CA LEU A 10 12.20 -20.64 -11.07
C LEU A 10 10.93 -20.31 -11.87
N TRP A 11 9.81 -20.97 -11.54
CA TRP A 11 8.52 -20.66 -12.17
C TRP A 11 8.05 -19.24 -11.85
N TRP A 12 8.18 -18.80 -10.60
CA TRP A 12 7.83 -17.43 -10.22
C TRP A 12 8.70 -16.40 -10.96
N ILE A 13 10.01 -16.59 -11.03
CA ILE A 13 10.93 -15.70 -11.76
C ILE A 13 10.55 -15.63 -13.24
N LEU A 14 10.23 -16.77 -13.86
CA LEU A 14 9.78 -16.80 -15.25
C LEU A 14 8.50 -15.99 -15.44
N MET A 15 7.49 -16.20 -14.59
CA MET A 15 6.23 -15.48 -14.66
C MET A 15 6.40 -13.98 -14.36
N PHE A 16 7.28 -13.62 -13.42
CA PHE A 16 7.66 -12.24 -13.15
C PHE A 16 8.24 -11.58 -14.40
N ARG A 17 9.22 -12.21 -15.06
CA ARG A 17 9.82 -11.69 -16.30
C ARG A 17 8.80 -11.56 -17.42
N LEU A 18 7.86 -12.50 -17.57
CA LEU A 18 6.78 -12.38 -18.55
C LEU A 18 5.87 -11.17 -18.26
N ARG A 19 5.54 -10.92 -16.99
CA ARG A 19 4.77 -9.74 -16.58
C ARG A 19 5.53 -8.45 -16.82
N LEU A 20 6.84 -8.42 -16.57
CA LEU A 20 7.70 -7.30 -16.94
C LEU A 20 7.64 -7.02 -18.44
N GLN A 21 7.78 -8.04 -19.30
CA GLN A 21 7.67 -7.85 -20.75
C GLN A 21 6.30 -7.30 -21.16
N LEU A 22 5.21 -7.79 -20.56
CA LEU A 22 3.87 -7.26 -20.82
C LEU A 22 3.73 -5.80 -20.37
N ALA A 23 4.23 -5.45 -19.18
CA ALA A 23 4.21 -4.08 -18.68
C ALA A 23 5.01 -3.13 -19.58
N LEU A 24 6.18 -3.56 -20.06
CA LEU A 24 6.96 -2.78 -21.01
C LEU A 24 6.19 -2.52 -22.31
N ILE A 25 5.54 -3.54 -22.87
CA ILE A 25 4.69 -3.41 -24.06
C ILE A 25 3.57 -2.39 -23.81
N GLN A 26 2.89 -2.49 -22.67
CA GLN A 26 1.78 -1.60 -22.33
C GLN A 26 2.23 -0.15 -22.13
N LEU A 27 3.35 0.08 -21.45
CA LEU A 27 3.92 1.41 -21.25
C LEU A 27 4.39 2.04 -22.56
N ALA A 28 5.01 1.26 -23.46
CA ALA A 28 5.52 1.72 -24.75
C ALA A 28 4.44 1.85 -25.84
N ALA A 29 3.21 1.42 -25.57
CA ALA A 29 2.09 1.53 -26.52
C ALA A 29 1.45 2.94 -26.55
N VAL A 30 1.90 3.87 -25.71
CA VAL A 30 1.27 5.20 -25.58
C VAL A 30 1.74 6.15 -26.67
N GLU A 31 0.79 6.80 -27.36
CA GLU A 31 1.07 7.69 -28.50
C GLU A 31 1.68 9.05 -28.11
N SER A 32 1.52 9.49 -26.86
CA SER A 32 2.05 10.77 -26.36
C SER A 32 2.45 10.69 -24.90
N TYR A 33 3.63 11.24 -24.57
CA TYR A 33 4.13 11.31 -23.20
C TYR A 33 3.40 12.34 -22.34
N GLY A 34 2.77 13.36 -22.95
CA GLY A 34 2.12 14.46 -22.23
C GLY A 34 3.05 15.67 -22.04
N SER A 35 3.11 16.20 -20.82
CA SER A 35 3.78 17.47 -20.49
C SER A 35 4.88 17.28 -19.46
N ILE A 36 5.91 18.14 -19.53
CA ILE A 36 6.99 18.30 -18.55
C ILE A 36 6.80 19.58 -17.71
N ALA A 37 5.57 19.86 -17.32
CA ALA A 37 5.29 21.01 -16.47
C ALA A 37 4.75 20.50 -15.13
N TYR A 38 5.24 21.08 -14.03
CA TYR A 38 4.77 20.78 -12.68
C TYR A 38 5.01 19.31 -12.26
N GLU A 39 3.97 18.58 -11.82
CA GLU A 39 4.09 17.15 -11.50
C GLU A 39 3.62 16.25 -12.66
N TYR A 40 3.47 16.78 -13.89
CA TYR A 40 3.00 15.94 -14.99
C TYR A 40 4.05 14.88 -15.39
N GLU A 41 5.32 15.14 -15.11
CA GLU A 41 6.48 14.26 -15.29
C GLU A 41 6.32 12.92 -14.59
N LYS A 42 5.57 12.89 -13.48
CA LYS A 42 5.23 11.64 -12.79
C LYS A 42 4.53 10.64 -13.70
N ASN A 43 3.83 11.16 -14.70
CA ASN A 43 3.19 10.38 -15.72
C ASN A 43 4.03 10.27 -17.00
N SER A 44 4.71 11.35 -17.39
CA SER A 44 5.38 11.44 -18.69
C SER A 44 6.71 10.69 -18.73
N TYR A 45 7.54 10.81 -17.68
CA TYR A 45 8.87 10.19 -17.66
C TYR A 45 8.84 8.66 -17.71
N PRO A 46 7.98 7.96 -16.95
CA PRO A 46 7.92 6.51 -17.05
C PRO A 46 7.61 5.99 -18.46
N LEU A 47 6.74 6.69 -19.19
CA LEU A 47 6.39 6.34 -20.57
C LEU A 47 7.60 6.55 -21.51
N ALA A 48 8.26 7.71 -21.42
CA ALA A 48 9.44 7.99 -22.24
C ALA A 48 10.61 7.03 -21.93
N MET A 49 10.83 6.68 -20.66
CA MET A 49 11.81 5.66 -20.27
C MET A 49 11.47 4.28 -20.82
N ALA A 50 10.19 3.89 -20.77
CA ALA A 50 9.73 2.63 -21.35
C ALA A 50 9.97 2.57 -22.87
N ASP A 51 9.77 3.68 -23.59
CA ASP A 51 10.08 3.76 -25.02
C ASP A 51 11.56 3.58 -25.32
N VAL A 52 12.45 4.14 -24.49
CA VAL A 52 13.90 3.89 -24.60
C VAL A 52 14.21 2.40 -24.42
N LEU A 53 13.61 1.74 -23.42
CA LEU A 53 13.77 0.30 -23.18
C LEU A 53 13.19 -0.57 -24.31
N TRP A 54 12.10 -0.12 -24.94
CA TRP A 54 11.45 -0.81 -26.06
C TRP A 54 12.23 -0.69 -27.38
N GLY A 55 13.23 0.19 -27.45
CA GLY A 55 14.06 0.42 -28.63
C GLY A 55 13.67 1.66 -29.44
N GLN A 56 12.70 2.46 -28.99
CA GLN A 56 12.35 3.77 -29.56
C GLN A 56 13.22 4.88 -28.96
N GLN A 57 14.55 4.66 -28.97
CA GLN A 57 15.50 5.49 -28.20
C GLN A 57 15.43 6.97 -28.55
N SER A 58 15.32 7.34 -29.83
CA SER A 58 15.38 8.74 -30.26
C SER A 58 14.24 9.60 -29.70
N SER A 59 12.99 9.14 -29.69
CA SER A 59 11.85 9.93 -29.20
C SER A 59 11.82 10.00 -27.68
N GLY A 60 12.07 8.87 -27.01
CA GLY A 60 12.12 8.80 -25.55
C GLY A 60 13.24 9.66 -24.99
N LEU A 61 14.46 9.54 -25.52
CA LEU A 61 15.60 10.36 -25.09
C LEU A 61 15.40 11.84 -25.41
N ALA A 62 14.82 12.19 -26.57
CA ALA A 62 14.53 13.59 -26.90
C ALA A 62 13.54 14.21 -25.88
N PHE A 63 12.54 13.45 -25.43
CA PHE A 63 11.60 13.92 -24.41
C PHE A 63 12.25 14.03 -23.02
N LEU A 64 13.01 13.01 -22.60
CA LEU A 64 13.68 12.97 -21.30
C LEU A 64 14.70 14.12 -21.12
N GLN A 65 15.21 14.66 -22.23
CA GLN A 65 16.18 15.76 -22.27
C GLN A 65 15.56 17.15 -22.44
N GLN A 66 14.22 17.26 -22.44
CA GLN A 66 13.58 18.57 -22.49
C GLN A 66 13.92 19.39 -21.25
N ILE A 67 14.07 20.69 -21.46
CA ILE A 67 14.31 21.68 -20.42
C ILE A 67 12.96 22.10 -19.84
N ASP A 68 12.82 22.02 -18.52
CA ASP A 68 11.70 22.66 -17.84
C ASP A 68 12.02 24.15 -17.68
N GLU A 69 11.33 24.98 -18.44
CA GLU A 69 11.46 26.44 -18.40
C GLU A 69 11.10 27.03 -17.02
N GLN A 70 10.38 26.28 -16.18
CA GLN A 70 10.06 26.69 -14.83
C GLN A 70 11.23 26.43 -13.88
N ALA A 71 12.09 25.44 -14.12
CA ALA A 71 13.17 25.01 -13.23
C ALA A 71 14.47 25.84 -13.39
N THR A 72 14.34 27.17 -13.34
CA THR A 72 15.44 28.11 -13.61
C THR A 72 16.61 28.04 -12.62
N GLU A 73 16.34 27.65 -11.38
CA GLU A 73 17.29 27.54 -10.26
C GLU A 73 18.13 26.26 -10.30
N THR A 74 17.74 25.31 -11.14
CA THR A 74 18.36 24.00 -11.33
C THR A 74 18.68 23.78 -12.79
N GLN A 75 19.05 24.86 -13.48
CA GLN A 75 19.52 24.86 -14.87
C GLN A 75 18.54 24.23 -15.88
N GLY A 76 17.24 24.25 -15.57
CA GLY A 76 16.20 23.64 -16.40
C GLY A 76 15.90 22.17 -16.09
N ILE A 77 16.41 21.65 -14.97
CA ILE A 77 16.15 20.29 -14.47
C ILE A 77 15.18 20.38 -13.30
N ASP A 78 13.95 19.88 -13.41
CA ASP A 78 12.99 19.91 -12.30
C ASP A 78 13.42 18.97 -11.16
N LEU A 79 13.98 19.54 -10.09
CA LEU A 79 14.34 18.84 -8.85
C LEU A 79 13.41 19.23 -7.68
N LEU A 80 12.22 19.76 -7.97
CA LEU A 80 11.38 20.42 -6.97
C LEU A 80 10.35 19.44 -6.38
N SER A 81 9.49 18.85 -7.21
CA SER A 81 8.38 17.99 -6.74
C SER A 81 8.81 16.56 -6.44
N GLY A 82 8.32 15.98 -5.34
CA GLY A 82 8.58 14.59 -4.96
C GLY A 82 8.28 13.59 -6.09
N PHE A 83 7.15 13.76 -6.79
CA PHE A 83 6.77 12.84 -7.86
C PHE A 83 7.70 12.93 -9.09
N THR A 84 8.21 14.12 -9.40
CA THR A 84 9.18 14.33 -10.49
C THR A 84 10.57 13.81 -10.09
N LEU A 85 10.97 14.08 -8.83
CA LEU A 85 12.29 13.74 -8.28
C LEU A 85 12.67 12.28 -8.49
N LYS A 86 11.82 11.34 -8.11
CA LYS A 86 12.12 9.92 -8.30
C LYS A 86 12.35 9.54 -9.78
N GLY A 87 11.68 10.23 -10.72
CA GLY A 87 11.87 10.05 -12.15
C GLY A 87 13.21 10.63 -12.62
N GLN A 88 13.61 11.80 -12.12
CA GLN A 88 14.90 12.41 -12.42
C GLN A 88 16.07 11.52 -12.00
N ILE A 89 16.00 10.92 -10.82
CA ILE A 89 17.03 10.03 -10.30
C ILE A 89 17.21 8.84 -11.24
N ARG A 90 16.12 8.12 -11.57
CA ARG A 90 16.20 6.99 -12.50
C ARG A 90 16.70 7.43 -13.87
N LYS A 91 16.27 8.60 -14.37
CA LYS A 91 16.74 9.17 -15.63
C LYS A 91 18.25 9.36 -15.62
N TYR A 92 18.80 9.96 -14.57
CA TYR A 92 20.22 10.22 -14.45
C TYR A 92 21.03 8.92 -14.31
N PHE A 93 20.69 8.07 -13.33
CA PHE A 93 21.54 6.93 -12.99
C PHE A 93 21.38 5.74 -13.94
N TYR A 94 20.15 5.39 -14.36
CA TYR A 94 19.94 4.22 -15.23
C TYR A 94 20.13 4.56 -16.71
N PHE A 95 19.61 5.70 -17.14
CA PHE A 95 19.64 6.11 -18.56
C PHE A 95 20.78 7.07 -18.88
N GLY A 96 21.59 7.49 -17.89
CA GLY A 96 22.60 8.54 -18.04
C GLY A 96 23.59 8.31 -19.16
N ASP A 97 24.04 7.08 -19.37
CA ASP A 97 24.98 6.73 -20.46
C ASP A 97 24.38 6.89 -21.86
N GLN A 98 23.05 7.00 -21.96
CA GLN A 98 22.31 7.21 -23.21
C GLN A 98 21.89 8.67 -23.43
N LEU A 99 22.00 9.52 -22.41
CA LEU A 99 21.71 10.96 -22.53
C LEU A 99 22.84 11.66 -23.29
N ASP A 100 22.54 12.81 -23.88
CA ASP A 100 23.58 13.71 -24.40
C ASP A 100 24.56 14.06 -23.27
N PRO A 101 25.89 13.93 -23.49
CA PRO A 101 26.87 14.18 -22.44
C PRO A 101 26.77 15.58 -21.82
N ALA A 102 26.41 16.61 -22.60
CA ALA A 102 26.22 17.96 -22.08
C ALA A 102 24.94 18.09 -21.26
N TYR A 103 23.87 17.37 -21.64
CA TYR A 103 22.66 17.30 -20.82
C TYR A 103 22.92 16.56 -19.50
N ARG A 104 23.62 15.43 -19.52
CA ARG A 104 24.00 14.69 -18.31
C ARG A 104 24.88 15.55 -17.39
N GLN A 105 25.86 16.24 -17.95
CA GLN A 105 26.71 17.17 -17.19
C GLN A 105 25.88 18.27 -16.52
N ARG A 106 24.91 18.85 -17.24
CA ARG A 106 23.96 19.83 -16.68
C ARG A 106 23.14 19.23 -15.53
N MET A 107 22.68 17.97 -15.64
CA MET A 107 22.00 17.30 -14.52
C MET A 107 22.93 17.18 -13.30
N TRP A 108 24.18 16.78 -13.50
CA TRP A 108 25.17 16.72 -12.42
C TRP A 108 25.39 18.08 -11.77
N GLU A 109 25.57 19.14 -12.56
CA GLU A 109 25.76 20.51 -12.05
C GLU A 109 24.54 21.00 -11.27
N ALA A 110 23.33 20.75 -11.78
CA ALA A 110 22.09 21.07 -11.09
C ALA A 110 21.98 20.32 -9.75
N MET A 111 22.28 19.02 -9.70
CA MET A 111 22.29 18.24 -8.46
C MET A 111 23.35 18.74 -7.48
N HIS A 112 24.54 19.11 -7.97
CA HIS A 112 25.63 19.62 -7.16
C HIS A 112 25.24 20.94 -6.50
N GLU A 113 24.78 21.93 -7.28
CA GLU A 113 24.31 23.22 -6.77
C GLU A 113 23.13 23.06 -5.80
N PHE A 114 22.21 22.14 -6.12
CA PHE A 114 21.02 21.88 -5.31
C PHE A 114 21.34 21.29 -3.93
N THR A 115 22.44 20.54 -3.81
CA THR A 115 22.81 19.82 -2.58
C THR A 115 24.02 20.42 -1.86
N LEU A 116 24.56 21.57 -2.29
CA LEU A 116 25.63 22.30 -1.56
C LEU A 116 25.27 22.58 -0.09
N THR A 117 23.98 22.77 0.18
CA THR A 117 23.39 22.86 1.52
C THR A 117 22.04 22.15 1.50
N ASP A 118 21.57 21.70 2.67
CA ASP A 118 20.28 21.04 2.81
C ASP A 118 19.14 21.85 2.13
N PRO A 119 18.54 21.34 1.04
CA PRO A 119 17.50 22.04 0.32
C PRO A 119 16.21 22.21 1.13
N LEU A 120 15.97 21.44 2.20
CA LEU A 120 14.83 21.67 3.10
C LEU A 120 15.00 22.87 4.03
N ASN A 121 16.23 23.33 4.26
CA ASN A 121 16.52 24.46 5.14
C ASN A 121 16.69 25.79 4.39
N ARG A 122 16.54 25.78 3.07
CA ARG A 122 16.61 26.97 2.22
C ARG A 122 15.22 27.52 1.94
N ILE A 123 15.14 28.84 1.74
CA ILE A 123 13.94 29.49 1.22
C ILE A 123 14.10 29.66 -0.29
N ALA A 124 13.14 29.15 -1.07
CA ALA A 124 12.99 29.41 -2.48
C ALA A 124 12.44 30.83 -2.66
N ASP A 125 13.11 31.62 -3.52
CA ASP A 125 12.67 32.95 -3.90
C ASP A 125 12.57 33.03 -5.43
N PRO A 126 11.37 33.13 -6.01
CA PRO A 126 10.07 33.17 -5.33
C PRO A 126 9.65 31.80 -4.75
N PRO A 127 8.71 31.75 -3.78
CA PRO A 127 8.09 30.49 -3.36
C PRO A 127 7.47 29.75 -4.53
N ARG A 128 7.75 28.44 -4.60
CA ARG A 128 7.33 27.57 -5.72
C ARG A 128 6.03 26.86 -5.40
N LYS A 129 5.23 26.63 -6.44
CA LYS A 129 4.11 25.68 -6.40
C LYS A 129 4.60 24.33 -6.88
N PHE A 130 4.33 23.28 -6.11
CA PHE A 130 4.70 21.91 -6.51
C PHE A 130 3.75 21.33 -7.55
N TRP A 131 2.52 21.85 -7.63
CA TRP A 131 1.56 21.51 -8.68
C TRP A 131 0.66 22.70 -9.01
N ALA A 132 0.04 22.70 -10.19
CA ALA A 132 -0.63 23.88 -10.75
C ALA A 132 -1.68 24.54 -9.85
N ARG A 133 -2.38 23.79 -9.00
CA ARG A 133 -3.37 24.31 -8.03
C ARG A 133 -2.97 24.09 -6.57
N SER A 134 -1.68 23.91 -6.30
CA SER A 134 -1.16 23.79 -4.94
C SER A 134 -1.57 25.00 -4.10
N THR A 135 -2.15 24.69 -2.93
CA THR A 135 -2.41 25.62 -1.82
C THR A 135 -1.41 25.40 -0.69
N ASP A 136 -0.36 24.59 -0.93
CA ASP A 136 0.65 24.25 0.06
C ASP A 136 1.52 25.49 0.30
N ASP A 137 1.86 25.77 1.56
CA ASP A 137 2.66 26.92 1.97
C ASP A 137 4.16 26.61 2.01
N CYS A 138 4.58 25.61 1.22
CA CYS A 138 5.96 25.20 1.10
C CYS A 138 6.83 26.29 0.47
N LYS A 139 7.88 26.69 1.19
CA LYS A 139 8.80 27.76 0.78
C LYS A 139 10.20 27.25 0.47
N THR A 140 10.38 25.94 0.33
CA THR A 140 11.70 25.31 0.14
C THR A 140 11.94 25.00 -1.35
N PRO A 141 13.21 24.95 -1.79
CA PRO A 141 13.58 24.48 -3.13
C PRO A 141 13.21 23.02 -3.41
N VAL A 142 12.91 22.22 -2.39
CA VAL A 142 12.49 20.82 -2.53
C VAL A 142 11.14 20.61 -1.86
N ASP A 143 10.38 19.59 -2.25
CA ASP A 143 9.07 19.28 -1.68
C ASP A 143 9.05 19.23 -0.15
N CYS A 144 8.39 20.20 0.51
CA CYS A 144 8.37 20.30 1.96
C CYS A 144 7.26 19.47 2.62
N ARG A 145 6.35 18.89 1.82
CA ARG A 145 5.21 18.15 2.33
C ARG A 145 5.71 16.88 3.03
N ASN A 146 5.03 16.53 4.13
CA ASN A 146 5.47 15.45 5.02
C ASN A 146 4.62 14.18 4.87
N THR A 147 4.02 13.94 3.69
CA THR A 147 3.40 12.66 3.38
C THR A 147 4.48 11.61 3.15
N ASP A 148 4.24 10.35 3.56
CA ASP A 148 5.32 9.35 3.59
C ASP A 148 5.90 9.09 2.20
N ASN A 149 5.05 9.08 1.16
CA ASN A 149 5.50 8.94 -0.22
C ASN A 149 6.34 10.13 -0.70
N LEU A 150 5.96 11.36 -0.36
CA LEU A 150 6.70 12.57 -0.76
C LEU A 150 8.02 12.67 0.00
N ARG A 151 8.01 12.33 1.30
CA ARG A 151 9.23 12.20 2.11
C ARG A 151 10.16 11.15 1.54
N ALA A 152 9.67 9.95 1.22
CA ALA A 152 10.47 8.91 0.60
C ALA A 152 11.11 9.39 -0.70
N MET A 153 10.30 9.93 -1.64
CA MET A 153 10.81 10.43 -2.92
C MET A 153 11.83 11.56 -2.76
N ARG A 154 11.61 12.49 -1.83
CA ARG A 154 12.57 13.55 -1.52
C ARG A 154 13.84 13.01 -0.89
N GLU A 155 13.71 12.26 0.20
CA GLU A 155 14.83 11.87 1.05
C GLU A 155 15.77 10.92 0.31
N THR A 156 15.23 9.95 -0.45
CA THR A 156 16.06 9.06 -1.28
C THR A 156 16.73 9.82 -2.41
N SER A 157 16.01 10.73 -3.08
CA SER A 157 16.57 11.49 -4.20
C SER A 157 17.66 12.45 -3.76
N VAL A 158 17.44 13.25 -2.71
CA VAL A 158 18.45 14.21 -2.23
C VAL A 158 19.68 13.49 -1.69
N TYR A 159 19.50 12.33 -1.03
CA TYR A 159 20.64 11.49 -0.63
C TYR A 159 21.50 11.10 -1.84
N LEU A 160 20.88 10.52 -2.88
CA LEU A 160 21.60 10.04 -4.07
C LEU A 160 22.28 11.19 -4.83
N MET A 161 21.63 12.36 -4.93
CA MET A 161 22.25 13.56 -5.51
C MET A 161 23.49 14.01 -4.73
N ALA A 162 23.39 14.04 -3.40
CA ALA A 162 24.49 14.49 -2.55
C ALA A 162 25.66 13.49 -2.53
N GLU A 163 25.37 12.19 -2.61
CA GLU A 163 26.37 11.13 -2.77
C GLU A 163 27.11 11.26 -4.10
N GLU A 164 26.39 11.33 -5.22
CA GLU A 164 26.95 11.46 -6.59
C GLU A 164 27.80 12.73 -6.78
N THR A 165 27.46 13.81 -6.08
CA THR A 165 28.12 15.12 -6.25
C THR A 165 29.17 15.40 -5.18
N GLY A 166 29.39 14.47 -4.24
CA GLY A 166 30.37 14.60 -3.16
C GLY A 166 30.01 15.62 -2.08
N ASN A 167 28.74 16.02 -1.99
CA ASN A 167 28.24 17.01 -1.02
C ASN A 167 27.99 16.37 0.35
N GLU A 168 29.08 16.03 1.05
CA GLU A 168 29.07 15.17 2.24
C GLU A 168 28.18 15.67 3.39
N ALA A 169 28.14 16.97 3.65
CA ALA A 169 27.32 17.53 4.73
C ALA A 169 25.83 17.24 4.51
N THR A 170 25.33 17.43 3.28
CA THR A 170 23.94 17.12 2.91
C THR A 170 23.72 15.60 2.88
N ARG A 171 24.68 14.83 2.34
CA ARG A 171 24.60 13.35 2.32
C ARG A 171 24.37 12.78 3.72
N LEU A 172 25.13 13.24 4.72
CA LEU A 172 25.01 12.78 6.11
C LEU A 172 23.68 13.17 6.77
N ILE A 173 23.15 14.37 6.50
CA ILE A 173 21.82 14.78 7.00
C ILE A 173 20.74 13.82 6.47
N TYR A 174 20.77 13.54 5.17
CA TYR A 174 19.76 12.70 4.55
C TYR A 174 19.95 11.22 4.88
N LYS A 175 21.18 10.75 5.11
CA LYS A 175 21.43 9.43 5.70
C LYS A 175 20.71 9.27 7.05
N GLN A 176 20.84 10.26 7.94
CA GLN A 176 20.16 10.24 9.25
C GLN A 176 18.63 10.25 9.11
N HIS A 177 18.08 10.98 8.13
CA HIS A 177 16.65 10.95 7.85
C HIS A 177 16.18 9.55 7.41
N LEU A 178 16.94 8.91 6.51
CA LEU A 178 16.66 7.55 6.04
C LEU A 178 16.76 6.54 7.19
N GLU A 179 17.84 6.57 7.99
CA GLU A 179 18.01 5.72 9.18
C GLU A 179 16.81 5.85 10.14
N ARG A 180 16.40 7.08 10.44
CA ARG A 180 15.26 7.35 11.33
C ARG A 180 13.96 6.82 10.74
N TYR A 181 13.71 7.05 9.45
CA TYR A 181 12.51 6.57 8.80
C TYR A 181 12.45 5.05 8.77
N VAL A 182 13.51 4.38 8.31
CA VAL A 182 13.56 2.91 8.21
C VAL A 182 13.46 2.28 9.61
N SER A 183 14.14 2.84 10.62
CA SER A 183 13.97 2.39 12.00
C SER A 183 12.51 2.52 12.48
N THR A 184 11.85 3.64 12.17
CA THR A 184 10.43 3.85 12.53
C THR A 184 9.51 2.88 11.78
N LEU A 185 9.79 2.65 10.50
CA LEU A 185 9.06 1.73 9.63
C LEU A 185 9.09 0.30 10.19
N LEU A 186 10.28 -0.17 10.58
CA LEU A 186 10.48 -1.52 11.11
C LEU A 186 9.92 -1.69 12.54
N ASP A 187 9.91 -0.64 13.35
CA ASP A 187 9.39 -0.69 14.72
C ASP A 187 7.86 -0.59 14.78
N ILE A 188 7.30 0.51 14.24
CA ILE A 188 5.88 0.84 14.40
C ILE A 188 5.10 0.96 13.09
N GLY A 189 5.77 0.87 11.95
CA GLY A 189 5.17 0.95 10.61
C GLY A 189 5.15 2.35 9.98
N MET A 190 4.49 2.44 8.83
CA MET A 190 4.35 3.66 8.02
C MET A 190 3.14 4.50 8.49
N GLY A 191 3.27 5.84 8.54
CA GLY A 191 2.19 6.74 8.96
C GLY A 191 1.02 6.79 7.96
N GLU A 192 1.31 6.63 6.68
CA GLU A 192 0.39 6.47 5.56
C GLU A 192 0.17 4.99 5.20
N TRP A 193 0.01 4.17 6.24
CA TRP A 193 -0.07 2.72 6.17
C TRP A 193 -1.01 2.18 5.09
N ASP A 194 -0.50 1.19 4.35
CA ASP A 194 -1.23 0.35 3.40
C ASP A 194 -2.08 1.14 2.39
N SER A 195 -1.63 2.32 1.96
CA SER A 195 -2.41 3.12 1.03
C SER A 195 -2.53 2.45 -0.33
N PRO A 196 -3.76 2.25 -0.87
CA PRO A 196 -3.95 1.66 -2.19
C PRO A 196 -3.47 2.59 -3.31
N VAL A 197 -3.13 3.84 -2.99
CA VAL A 197 -2.61 4.83 -3.95
C VAL A 197 -1.11 5.00 -3.77
N TYR A 198 -0.66 5.23 -2.53
CA TYR A 198 0.69 5.73 -2.28
C TYR A 198 1.74 4.69 -1.93
N HIS A 199 1.33 3.46 -1.62
CA HIS A 199 2.28 2.40 -1.27
C HIS A 199 3.24 2.09 -2.43
N GLY A 200 2.74 2.07 -3.67
CA GLY A 200 3.57 1.90 -4.87
C GLY A 200 4.56 3.05 -5.07
N PHE A 201 4.14 4.30 -4.85
CA PHE A 201 5.00 5.48 -4.96
C PHE A 201 6.16 5.47 -3.96
N THR A 202 5.87 5.13 -2.69
CA THR A 202 6.91 4.95 -1.66
C THR A 202 7.88 3.84 -2.06
N THR A 203 7.36 2.72 -2.58
CA THR A 203 8.17 1.57 -3.01
C THR A 203 9.11 1.95 -4.17
N ALA A 204 8.60 2.67 -5.19
CA ALA A 204 9.40 3.15 -6.30
C ALA A 204 10.56 4.06 -5.86
N ALA A 205 10.36 4.90 -4.84
CA ALA A 205 11.41 5.76 -4.30
C ALA A 205 12.55 4.96 -3.65
N TYR A 206 12.23 3.87 -2.95
CA TYR A 206 13.21 3.00 -2.32
C TYR A 206 13.90 2.05 -3.32
N LEU A 207 13.24 1.68 -4.42
CA LEU A 207 13.90 0.96 -5.52
C LEU A 207 15.05 1.78 -6.11
N ASN A 208 14.86 3.09 -6.29
CA ASN A 208 15.97 3.98 -6.70
C ASN A 208 17.13 3.95 -5.69
N LEU A 209 16.84 4.05 -4.39
CA LEU A 209 17.89 4.05 -3.36
C LEU A 209 18.65 2.71 -3.34
N TYR A 210 17.94 1.59 -3.45
CA TYR A 210 18.55 0.26 -3.47
C TYR A 210 19.45 0.07 -4.70
N ASP A 211 19.00 0.50 -5.87
CA ASP A 211 19.73 0.27 -7.11
C ASP A 211 20.97 1.17 -7.21
N PHE A 212 20.93 2.41 -6.69
CA PHE A 212 21.95 3.43 -6.98
C PHE A 212 22.79 3.91 -5.80
N ALA A 213 22.45 3.58 -4.55
CA ALA A 213 23.30 4.00 -3.42
C ALA A 213 24.65 3.27 -3.45
N ASP A 214 25.73 4.03 -3.33
CA ASP A 214 27.10 3.50 -3.22
C ASP A 214 27.45 3.12 -1.79
N ASP A 215 26.97 3.89 -0.79
CA ASP A 215 27.15 3.57 0.63
C ASP A 215 26.42 2.24 0.96
N PRO A 216 27.16 1.18 1.36
CA PRO A 216 26.57 -0.13 1.61
C PRO A 216 25.58 -0.12 2.78
N GLU A 217 25.73 0.78 3.76
CA GLU A 217 24.79 0.91 4.86
C GLU A 217 23.46 1.49 4.35
N VAL A 218 23.49 2.48 3.46
CA VAL A 218 22.27 3.07 2.90
C VAL A 218 21.58 2.13 1.92
N LYS A 219 22.37 1.37 1.14
CA LYS A 219 21.82 0.28 0.32
C LYS A 219 21.11 -0.78 1.17
N GLN A 220 21.67 -1.13 2.33
CA GLN A 220 21.01 -2.04 3.27
C GLN A 220 19.73 -1.44 3.86
N LEU A 221 19.73 -0.15 4.24
CA LEU A 221 18.49 0.53 4.68
C LEU A 221 17.40 0.49 3.62
N ALA A 222 17.76 0.68 2.34
CA ALA A 222 16.84 0.58 1.23
C ALA A 222 16.29 -0.85 1.08
N HIS A 223 17.15 -1.85 1.16
CA HIS A 223 16.75 -3.26 1.16
C HIS A 223 15.76 -3.56 2.28
N ASP A 224 16.06 -3.17 3.53
CA ASP A 224 15.20 -3.43 4.69
C ASP A 224 13.83 -2.74 4.57
N ALA A 225 13.82 -1.51 4.05
CA ALA A 225 12.59 -0.79 3.76
C ALA A 225 11.74 -1.49 2.70
N LEU A 226 12.36 -1.96 1.61
CA LEU A 226 11.67 -2.71 0.55
C LEU A 226 11.13 -4.03 1.09
N ASP A 227 11.90 -4.78 1.86
CA ASP A 227 11.48 -6.02 2.51
C ASP A 227 10.18 -5.82 3.30
N TRP A 228 10.15 -4.76 4.11
CA TRP A 228 8.96 -4.38 4.88
C TRP A 228 7.80 -3.97 3.96
N LEU A 229 8.04 -3.10 2.97
CA LEU A 229 7.01 -2.58 2.06
C LEU A 229 6.34 -3.71 1.27
N TYR A 230 7.11 -4.68 0.78
CA TYR A 230 6.58 -5.84 0.05
C TYR A 230 5.82 -6.81 0.97
N ARG A 231 6.30 -7.07 2.19
CA ARG A 231 5.55 -7.88 3.17
C ARG A 231 4.22 -7.22 3.55
N SER A 232 4.21 -5.91 3.78
CA SER A 232 2.97 -5.18 4.08
C SER A 232 2.01 -5.21 2.88
N ALA A 233 2.53 -5.01 1.67
CA ALA A 233 1.75 -5.11 0.44
C ALA A 233 1.17 -6.51 0.23
N ALA A 234 1.93 -7.58 0.51
CA ALA A 234 1.48 -8.96 0.35
C ALA A 234 0.25 -9.32 1.21
N ILE A 235 0.13 -8.71 2.39
CA ILE A 235 -1.04 -8.90 3.26
C ILE A 235 -2.30 -8.30 2.63
N LYS A 236 -2.15 -7.18 1.92
CA LYS A 236 -3.27 -6.42 1.32
C LYS A 236 -3.59 -6.88 -0.09
N TYR A 237 -2.56 -7.27 -0.84
CA TYR A 237 -2.72 -7.74 -2.21
C TYR A 237 -3.38 -9.11 -2.23
N TRP A 238 -4.45 -9.22 -3.02
CA TRP A 238 -5.02 -10.51 -3.34
C TRP A 238 -5.73 -10.47 -4.68
N ARG A 239 -5.30 -11.33 -5.62
CA ARG A 239 -5.90 -11.46 -6.95
C ARG A 239 -6.08 -10.11 -7.68
N GLY A 240 -5.04 -9.29 -7.66
CA GLY A 240 -5.02 -8.01 -8.37
C GLY A 240 -5.79 -6.88 -7.66
N SER A 241 -6.27 -7.12 -6.44
CA SER A 241 -6.98 -6.14 -5.62
C SER A 241 -6.19 -5.73 -4.38
N TRP A 242 -6.50 -4.54 -3.85
CA TRP A 242 -6.02 -4.09 -2.54
C TRP A 242 -7.12 -4.25 -1.49
N ASN A 243 -6.84 -4.97 -0.41
CA ASN A 243 -7.83 -5.41 0.57
C ASN A 243 -7.41 -5.06 2.01
N GLY A 244 -8.40 -5.03 2.89
CA GLY A 244 -8.26 -4.68 4.30
C GLY A 244 -8.32 -3.17 4.54
N PRO A 245 -8.30 -2.77 5.83
CA PRO A 245 -8.14 -1.38 6.19
C PRO A 245 -6.95 -0.71 5.53
N SER A 246 -7.15 0.55 5.13
CA SER A 246 -6.11 1.35 4.49
C SER A 246 -6.30 2.83 4.78
N LYS A 247 -5.20 3.60 4.66
CA LYS A 247 -5.23 5.05 4.65
C LYS A 247 -5.21 5.59 3.21
N ARG A 248 -5.81 6.75 2.96
CA ARG A 248 -5.96 7.35 1.63
C ARG A 248 -6.62 6.39 0.62
N ASN A 249 -7.80 5.89 0.99
CA ASN A 249 -8.50 4.89 0.20
C ASN A 249 -9.24 5.51 -1.01
N TYR A 250 -8.52 5.75 -2.11
CA TYR A 250 -9.10 6.26 -3.36
C TYR A 250 -8.36 5.73 -4.59
N GLY A 251 -8.63 4.47 -4.97
CA GLY A 251 -8.06 3.82 -6.16
C GLY A 251 -7.40 2.49 -5.82
N ASP A 252 -6.66 1.91 -6.78
CA ASP A 252 -6.01 0.59 -6.67
C ASP A 252 -4.60 0.58 -7.32
N ASN A 253 -3.92 1.73 -7.38
CA ASN A 253 -2.56 1.88 -7.96
C ASN A 253 -1.53 0.92 -7.33
N ALA A 254 -1.55 0.76 -6.01
CA ALA A 254 -0.67 -0.17 -5.32
C ALA A 254 -0.89 -1.61 -5.79
N ALA A 255 -2.15 -2.06 -5.92
CA ALA A 255 -2.43 -3.40 -6.43
C ALA A 255 -1.88 -3.61 -7.85
N ARG A 256 -2.02 -2.60 -8.72
CA ARG A 256 -1.43 -2.63 -10.07
C ARG A 256 0.09 -2.67 -10.05
N PHE A 257 0.74 -1.86 -9.23
CA PHE A 257 2.20 -1.87 -9.09
C PHE A 257 2.69 -3.26 -8.65
N PHE A 258 2.11 -3.79 -7.58
CA PHE A 258 2.52 -5.06 -6.99
C PHE A 258 2.07 -6.30 -7.80
N TRP A 259 1.12 -6.16 -8.73
CA TRP A 259 0.77 -7.23 -9.67
C TRP A 259 1.98 -7.75 -10.45
N LEU A 260 2.96 -6.88 -10.76
CA LEU A 260 4.20 -7.31 -11.40
C LEU A 260 4.90 -8.41 -10.60
N TYR A 261 5.00 -8.26 -9.29
CA TYR A 261 5.71 -9.19 -8.43
C TYR A 261 4.82 -10.34 -7.96
N PHE A 262 3.58 -10.04 -7.55
CA PHE A 262 2.68 -11.04 -6.96
C PHE A 262 1.84 -11.77 -8.01
N GLY A 263 1.32 -11.07 -9.02
CA GLY A 263 0.36 -11.56 -10.01
C GLY A 263 -0.77 -12.41 -9.44
N HIS A 264 -1.00 -13.61 -9.96
CA HIS A 264 -2.14 -14.44 -9.53
C HIS A 264 -3.50 -13.74 -9.77
N ALA A 265 -3.54 -12.95 -10.85
CA ALA A 265 -4.67 -12.20 -11.37
C ALA A 265 -4.42 -11.92 -12.86
N PRO A 266 -5.45 -11.61 -13.66
CA PRO A 266 -5.27 -11.04 -14.99
C PRO A 266 -4.38 -9.79 -14.96
N ALA A 267 -3.81 -9.43 -16.12
CA ALA A 267 -3.12 -8.15 -16.23
C ALA A 267 -4.11 -7.00 -15.98
N PRO A 268 -3.73 -5.95 -15.25
CA PRO A 268 -4.59 -4.79 -15.04
C PRO A 268 -4.99 -4.14 -16.38
N ASP A 269 -6.24 -3.70 -16.47
CA ASP A 269 -6.74 -2.99 -17.66
C ASP A 269 -6.13 -1.59 -17.77
N GLU A 270 -5.85 -0.96 -16.63
CA GLU A 270 -5.19 0.34 -16.57
C GLU A 270 -3.68 0.18 -16.30
N ILE A 271 -2.89 0.92 -17.07
CA ILE A 271 -1.43 0.97 -16.93
C ILE A 271 -1.04 1.60 -15.58
N GLU A 272 -0.08 0.99 -14.90
CA GLU A 272 0.63 1.61 -13.77
C GLU A 272 2.00 2.10 -14.23
N ARG A 273 2.21 3.41 -14.14
CA ARG A 273 3.39 4.07 -14.69
C ARG A 273 4.64 3.74 -13.91
N ASP A 274 4.51 3.50 -12.61
CA ASP A 274 5.65 3.14 -11.77
C ASP A 274 6.20 1.73 -12.03
N TRP A 275 5.58 0.94 -12.92
CA TRP A 275 6.21 -0.29 -13.41
C TRP A 275 7.60 -0.08 -14.00
N ILE A 276 7.94 1.12 -14.48
CA ILE A 276 9.29 1.43 -14.96
C ILE A 276 10.38 1.17 -13.90
N TYR A 277 10.09 1.43 -12.62
CA TYR A 277 11.05 1.23 -11.53
C TYR A 277 11.28 -0.26 -11.27
N ALA A 278 10.23 -1.07 -11.37
CA ALA A 278 10.34 -2.53 -11.29
C ALA A 278 11.03 -3.14 -12.51
N LEU A 279 10.82 -2.57 -13.70
CA LEU A 279 11.44 -3.00 -14.96
C LEU A 279 12.97 -2.85 -14.98
N THR A 280 13.48 -1.89 -14.22
CA THR A 280 14.88 -1.44 -14.26
C THR A 280 15.60 -1.66 -12.93
N SER A 281 14.95 -2.31 -11.97
CA SER A 281 15.55 -2.67 -10.68
C SER A 281 15.94 -4.14 -10.64
N GLU A 282 17.02 -4.43 -9.91
CA GLU A 282 17.43 -5.80 -9.63
C GLU A 282 16.80 -6.36 -8.34
N TYR A 283 16.05 -5.55 -7.60
CA TYR A 283 15.43 -5.98 -6.36
C TYR A 283 14.39 -7.07 -6.60
N LEU A 284 14.47 -8.14 -5.80
CA LEU A 284 13.47 -9.19 -5.72
C LEU A 284 12.91 -9.24 -4.30
N PRO A 285 11.59 -9.30 -4.12
CA PRO A 285 10.99 -9.41 -2.80
C PRO A 285 11.29 -10.76 -2.14
N PRO A 286 11.24 -10.81 -0.81
CA PRO A 286 11.29 -12.05 -0.04
C PRO A 286 10.24 -13.09 -0.47
N ASP A 287 10.61 -14.37 -0.40
CA ASP A 287 9.73 -15.50 -0.79
C ASP A 287 8.44 -15.57 0.03
N ASP A 288 8.50 -15.20 1.32
CA ASP A 288 7.35 -15.15 2.21
C ASP A 288 6.32 -14.11 1.74
N ALA A 289 6.75 -12.94 1.27
CA ALA A 289 5.87 -11.94 0.69
C ALA A 289 5.14 -12.50 -0.55
N ILE A 290 5.85 -13.20 -1.44
CA ILE A 290 5.23 -13.87 -2.59
C ILE A 290 4.22 -14.94 -2.13
N ALA A 291 4.58 -15.76 -1.15
CA ALA A 291 3.72 -16.82 -0.64
C ALA A 291 2.43 -16.27 -0.01
N ILE A 292 2.52 -15.20 0.79
CA ILE A 292 1.37 -14.55 1.43
C ILE A 292 0.42 -13.96 0.38
N ALA A 293 0.97 -13.19 -0.57
CA ALA A 293 0.20 -12.52 -1.63
C ALA A 293 -0.55 -13.51 -2.54
N GLN A 294 0.05 -14.68 -2.78
CA GLN A 294 -0.51 -15.75 -3.60
C GLN A 294 -1.31 -16.79 -2.82
N ARG A 295 -1.50 -16.60 -1.50
CA ARG A 295 -2.22 -17.54 -0.63
C ARG A 295 -1.63 -18.95 -0.61
N ARG A 296 -0.30 -19.06 -0.66
CA ARG A 296 0.42 -20.34 -0.58
C ARG A 296 0.55 -20.83 0.87
N PHE A 297 -0.57 -20.97 1.57
CA PHE A 297 -0.62 -21.49 2.93
C PHE A 297 -1.72 -22.54 3.06
N PHE A 298 -1.52 -23.51 3.96
CA PHE A 298 -2.39 -24.68 4.09
C PHE A 298 -3.70 -24.40 4.82
N HIS A 299 -3.70 -23.43 5.73
CA HIS A 299 -4.84 -23.12 6.58
C HIS A 299 -5.09 -21.62 6.64
N PRO A 300 -6.36 -21.19 6.71
CA PRO A 300 -6.69 -19.80 6.99
C PRO A 300 -6.06 -19.35 8.30
N PHE A 301 -5.75 -18.05 8.40
CA PHE A 301 -5.22 -17.51 9.64
C PHE A 301 -5.65 -16.06 9.88
N GLU A 302 -5.67 -15.70 11.16
CA GLU A 302 -5.86 -14.32 11.61
C GLU A 302 -4.50 -13.67 11.88
N LEU A 303 -4.29 -12.50 11.28
CA LEU A 303 -3.21 -11.59 11.57
C LEU A 303 -3.74 -10.38 12.34
N ARG A 304 -3.02 -9.99 13.39
CA ARG A 304 -3.31 -8.78 14.17
C ARG A 304 -2.13 -7.82 14.04
N ARG A 305 -2.41 -6.58 13.64
CA ARG A 305 -1.40 -5.56 13.36
C ARG A 305 -1.75 -4.26 14.06
N THR A 306 -0.73 -3.44 14.27
CA THR A 306 -0.91 -2.06 14.69
C THR A 306 -0.36 -1.13 13.64
N HIS A 307 -0.96 0.05 13.51
CA HIS A 307 -0.44 1.13 12.68
C HIS A 307 -0.28 2.40 13.49
N PRO A 308 0.70 3.25 13.16
CA PRO A 308 1.00 4.43 13.95
C PRO A 308 0.11 5.61 13.55
N HIS A 309 0.22 6.72 14.29
CA HIS A 309 -0.28 7.99 13.80
C HIS A 309 0.44 8.40 12.52
N TYR A 310 -0.22 9.20 11.69
CA TYR A 310 0.41 9.76 10.49
C TYR A 310 1.67 10.54 10.83
N GLU A 311 1.57 11.43 11.82
CA GLU A 311 2.66 12.30 12.26
C GLU A 311 3.47 11.67 13.40
N ASN A 312 3.78 10.37 13.29
CA ASN A 312 4.48 9.60 14.34
C ASN A 312 5.86 10.16 14.75
N TRP A 313 6.42 11.08 13.95
CA TRP A 313 7.64 11.81 14.26
C TRP A 313 7.44 12.98 15.23
N LYS A 314 6.20 13.41 15.49
CA LYS A 314 5.90 14.48 16.45
C LYS A 314 5.93 13.95 17.89
N PRO A 315 6.35 14.77 18.86
CA PRO A 315 6.33 14.39 20.28
C PRO A 315 4.95 13.90 20.73
N GLY A 316 4.91 12.76 21.43
CA GLY A 316 3.67 12.19 21.97
C GLY A 316 2.81 11.41 20.98
N LEU A 317 3.18 11.34 19.69
CA LEU A 317 2.44 10.59 18.66
C LEU A 317 3.13 9.28 18.22
N TYR A 318 4.25 8.94 18.86
CA TYR A 318 4.97 7.70 18.59
C TYR A 318 4.25 6.50 19.20
N GLY A 319 4.11 5.42 18.42
CA GLY A 319 3.51 4.15 18.85
C GLY A 319 2.18 3.81 18.17
N PRO A 320 1.56 2.67 18.55
CA PRO A 320 0.31 2.18 17.98
C PRO A 320 -0.89 3.13 18.17
N ALA A 321 -1.53 3.51 17.06
CA ALA A 321 -2.74 4.31 17.03
C ALA A 321 -3.98 3.54 16.53
N PHE A 322 -3.76 2.66 15.54
CA PHE A 322 -4.79 1.84 14.91
C PHE A 322 -4.51 0.36 15.16
N TYR A 323 -5.58 -0.42 15.28
CA TYR A 323 -5.54 -1.82 15.67
C TYR A 323 -6.34 -2.62 14.63
N GLU A 324 -5.61 -3.32 13.78
CA GLU A 324 -6.13 -4.04 12.63
C GLU A 324 -6.20 -5.54 12.90
N THR A 325 -7.36 -6.13 12.60
CA THR A 325 -7.49 -7.58 12.45
C THR A 325 -7.73 -7.91 10.98
N VAL A 326 -6.93 -8.82 10.43
CA VAL A 326 -7.11 -9.37 9.09
C VAL A 326 -7.25 -10.88 9.20
N TYR A 327 -8.26 -11.44 8.57
CA TYR A 327 -8.41 -12.88 8.40
C TYR A 327 -8.24 -13.23 6.93
N LEU A 328 -7.30 -14.12 6.65
CA LEU A 328 -6.99 -14.59 5.32
C LEU A 328 -7.60 -15.99 5.14
N GLY A 329 -8.79 -16.05 4.54
CA GLY A 329 -9.47 -17.28 4.17
C GLY A 329 -8.90 -17.92 2.91
N HIS A 330 -9.45 -19.08 2.51
CA HIS A 330 -9.12 -19.68 1.22
C HIS A 330 -9.80 -18.95 0.06
N SER A 331 -11.04 -18.53 0.26
CA SER A 331 -11.84 -17.86 -0.78
C SER A 331 -12.22 -16.42 -0.46
N TYR A 332 -11.70 -15.83 0.61
CA TYR A 332 -11.97 -14.43 0.97
C TYR A 332 -10.87 -13.85 1.85
N GLN A 333 -10.89 -12.53 2.02
CA GLN A 333 -10.14 -11.85 3.06
C GLN A 333 -11.02 -10.78 3.72
N LEU A 334 -11.05 -10.82 5.05
CA LEU A 334 -11.82 -9.92 5.91
C LEU A 334 -10.87 -9.09 6.77
N GLY A 335 -10.89 -7.77 6.60
CA GLY A 335 -10.10 -6.85 7.41
C GLY A 335 -10.95 -5.82 8.15
N SER A 336 -10.59 -5.52 9.40
CA SER A 336 -11.22 -4.47 10.19
C SER A 336 -10.27 -3.69 11.08
N LEU A 337 -10.63 -2.43 11.36
CA LEU A 337 -10.06 -1.62 12.43
C LEU A 337 -11.04 -1.54 13.60
N ALA A 338 -10.51 -1.69 14.82
CA ALA A 338 -11.30 -1.59 16.05
C ALA A 338 -12.14 -0.31 16.13
N ARG A 339 -11.57 0.83 15.70
CA ARG A 339 -12.20 2.15 15.70
C ARG A 339 -13.02 2.46 14.43
N GLY A 340 -13.12 1.51 13.50
CA GLY A 340 -13.82 1.71 12.23
C GLY A 340 -13.15 2.72 11.28
N THR A 341 -13.94 3.18 10.32
CA THR A 341 -13.58 4.19 9.30
C THR A 341 -13.66 5.60 9.88
N GLY A 342 -12.78 6.50 9.43
CA GLY A 342 -12.80 7.91 9.82
C GLY A 342 -11.80 8.73 9.03
N GLY A 343 -11.89 10.06 9.11
CA GLY A 343 -10.92 10.98 8.48
C GLY A 343 -10.56 10.59 7.05
N ASP A 344 -9.30 10.19 6.86
CA ASP A 344 -8.73 9.74 5.60
C ASP A 344 -8.40 8.23 5.56
N TRP A 345 -9.00 7.41 6.44
CA TRP A 345 -8.80 5.96 6.49
C TRP A 345 -10.11 5.17 6.38
N ASN A 346 -10.04 4.01 5.72
CA ASN A 346 -11.09 3.00 5.69
C ASN A 346 -10.81 1.91 6.71
N GLY A 347 -11.80 1.59 7.55
CA GLY A 347 -11.67 0.64 8.65
C GLY A 347 -12.33 -0.73 8.41
N PHE A 348 -12.92 -0.97 7.25
CA PHE A 348 -13.52 -2.26 6.92
C PHE A 348 -13.29 -2.60 5.44
N SER A 349 -12.91 -3.83 5.15
CA SER A 349 -13.02 -4.38 3.81
C SER A 349 -13.25 -5.89 3.88
N LEU A 350 -14.15 -6.36 3.02
CA LEU A 350 -14.39 -7.78 2.80
C LEU A 350 -14.37 -8.00 1.29
N ARG A 351 -13.32 -8.66 0.81
CA ARG A 351 -13.24 -9.14 -0.57
C ARG A 351 -13.33 -10.65 -0.62
N MET A 352 -13.94 -11.16 -1.67
CA MET A 352 -14.20 -12.59 -1.89
C MET A 352 -13.78 -12.98 -3.31
N ALA A 353 -13.46 -14.25 -3.48
CA ALA A 353 -13.07 -14.81 -4.76
C ALA A 353 -14.22 -14.71 -5.77
N ASN A 354 -13.91 -14.25 -6.98
CA ASN A 354 -14.75 -14.36 -8.17
C ASN A 354 -13.87 -14.77 -9.35
N GLY A 355 -13.79 -16.08 -9.63
CA GLY A 355 -12.93 -16.62 -10.67
C GLY A 355 -11.45 -16.34 -10.39
N THR A 356 -10.80 -15.48 -11.17
CA THR A 356 -9.40 -15.05 -10.98
C THR A 356 -9.26 -13.65 -10.37
N GLN A 357 -10.38 -12.99 -10.08
CA GLN A 357 -10.45 -11.66 -9.48
C GLN A 357 -11.12 -11.73 -8.11
N THR A 358 -11.49 -10.57 -7.58
CA THR A 358 -12.27 -10.43 -6.35
C THR A 358 -13.48 -9.54 -6.56
N ASP A 359 -14.55 -9.83 -5.86
CA ASP A 359 -15.59 -8.84 -5.58
C ASP A 359 -15.48 -8.31 -4.15
N GLU A 360 -16.22 -7.24 -3.85
CA GLU A 360 -16.20 -6.58 -2.54
C GLU A 360 -17.62 -6.37 -1.99
N LEU A 361 -17.79 -6.63 -0.69
CA LEU A 361 -18.92 -6.15 0.08
C LEU A 361 -18.55 -4.77 0.64
N GLN A 362 -19.26 -3.73 0.20
CA GLN A 362 -18.98 -2.36 0.63
C GLN A 362 -19.89 -1.94 1.79
N VAL A 363 -19.30 -1.28 2.77
CA VAL A 363 -20.00 -0.71 3.94
C VAL A 363 -19.93 0.80 3.86
N ASN A 364 -21.04 1.42 3.48
CA ASN A 364 -21.18 2.86 3.38
C ASN A 364 -21.68 3.42 4.71
N ALA A 365 -20.74 3.94 5.51
CA ALA A 365 -21.03 4.51 6.82
C ALA A 365 -20.56 5.96 6.90
N LYS A 366 -21.48 6.85 7.32
CA LYS A 366 -21.19 8.28 7.52
C LYS A 366 -20.93 8.64 8.98
N SER A 367 -21.37 7.77 9.89
CA SER A 367 -21.33 7.99 11.33
C SER A 367 -20.17 7.21 11.97
N PRO A 368 -19.63 7.68 13.11
CA PRO A 368 -18.68 6.91 13.90
C PRO A 368 -19.20 5.52 14.21
N HIS A 369 -18.31 4.54 14.14
CA HIS A 369 -18.61 3.14 14.39
C HIS A 369 -17.40 2.43 14.95
N ARG A 370 -17.61 1.19 15.38
CA ARG A 370 -16.61 0.33 15.98
C ARG A 370 -16.83 -1.08 15.48
N ILE A 371 -15.75 -1.85 15.44
CA ILE A 371 -15.76 -3.18 14.87
C ILE A 371 -15.08 -4.13 15.83
N ALA A 372 -15.70 -5.29 16.02
CA ALA A 372 -15.10 -6.42 16.71
C ALA A 372 -15.03 -7.58 15.73
N GLN A 373 -13.81 -8.04 15.45
CA GLN A 373 -13.58 -9.20 14.60
C GLN A 373 -12.93 -10.32 15.42
N TYR A 374 -13.31 -11.55 15.09
CA TYR A 374 -12.60 -12.74 15.50
C TYR A 374 -12.63 -13.75 14.35
N GLU A 375 -11.51 -13.93 13.67
CA GLU A 375 -11.38 -14.78 12.49
C GLU A 375 -12.44 -14.45 11.42
N ASN A 376 -13.31 -15.40 11.11
CA ASN A 376 -14.37 -15.34 10.09
C ASN A 376 -15.66 -14.65 10.55
N ILE A 377 -15.71 -14.15 11.79
CA ILE A 377 -16.91 -13.50 12.35
C ILE A 377 -16.61 -12.06 12.76
N LEU A 378 -17.61 -11.20 12.59
CA LEU A 378 -17.46 -9.76 12.83
C LEU A 378 -18.76 -9.13 13.32
N ILE A 379 -18.67 -8.17 14.24
CA ILE A 379 -19.74 -7.24 14.58
C ILE A 379 -19.32 -5.84 14.17
N TRP A 380 -20.13 -5.20 13.34
CA TRP A 380 -20.04 -3.80 13.00
C TRP A 380 -21.13 -3.04 13.76
N GLN A 381 -20.75 -2.03 14.55
CA GLN A 381 -21.70 -1.24 15.34
C GLN A 381 -21.44 0.26 15.15
N GLY A 382 -22.39 0.95 14.54
CA GLY A 382 -22.39 2.40 14.36
C GLY A 382 -23.35 3.12 15.30
N GLN A 383 -23.44 4.44 15.15
CA GLN A 383 -24.55 5.23 15.72
C GLN A 383 -25.84 5.07 14.91
N THR A 384 -25.69 4.81 13.61
CA THR A 384 -26.75 4.52 12.66
C THR A 384 -26.37 3.25 11.89
N ALA A 385 -27.37 2.48 11.47
CA ALA A 385 -27.13 1.35 10.56
C ALA A 385 -26.41 1.84 9.28
N PRO A 386 -25.42 1.08 8.77
CA PRO A 386 -24.74 1.44 7.53
C PRO A 386 -25.57 1.00 6.34
N GLU A 387 -25.29 1.60 5.19
CA GLU A 387 -25.75 1.06 3.91
C GLU A 387 -24.76 -0.02 3.45
N LEU A 388 -25.29 -1.15 2.99
CA LEU A 388 -24.49 -2.26 2.45
C LEU A 388 -24.70 -2.34 0.95
N THR A 389 -23.62 -2.28 0.18
CA THR A 389 -23.65 -2.61 -1.24
C THR A 389 -23.17 -4.04 -1.40
N LEU A 390 -24.08 -4.90 -1.83
CA LEU A 390 -23.81 -6.32 -2.00
C LEU A 390 -23.14 -6.59 -3.35
N PRO A 391 -22.21 -7.56 -3.44
CA PRO A 391 -21.58 -7.90 -4.71
C PRO A 391 -22.61 -8.48 -5.69
N ALA A 392 -22.63 -7.94 -6.92
CA ALA A 392 -23.59 -8.33 -7.96
C ALA A 392 -23.41 -9.78 -8.45
N SER A 393 -22.23 -10.38 -8.23
CA SER A 393 -21.93 -11.77 -8.55
C SER A 393 -22.54 -12.77 -7.57
N CYS A 394 -22.99 -12.33 -6.39
CA CYS A 394 -23.53 -13.20 -5.36
C CYS A 394 -25.05 -13.32 -5.48
N SER A 395 -25.56 -14.53 -5.27
CA SER A 395 -26.99 -14.77 -5.15
C SER A 395 -27.47 -14.46 -3.74
N GLU A 396 -28.44 -13.57 -3.61
CA GLU A 396 -29.02 -13.18 -2.32
C GLU A 396 -30.26 -14.02 -1.99
N THR A 397 -30.35 -14.48 -0.74
CA THR A 397 -31.59 -15.01 -0.17
C THR A 397 -31.79 -14.49 1.25
N VAL A 398 -33.03 -14.24 1.65
CA VAL A 398 -33.36 -13.87 3.04
C VAL A 398 -34.12 -15.02 3.70
N ASP A 399 -33.70 -15.38 4.91
CA ASP A 399 -34.31 -16.45 5.69
C ASP A 399 -34.17 -16.15 7.19
N HIS A 400 -35.27 -16.23 7.96
CA HIS A 400 -35.30 -15.86 9.39
C HIS A 400 -34.66 -14.49 9.72
N ASP A 401 -34.92 -13.47 8.89
CA ASP A 401 -34.33 -12.12 8.99
C ASP A 401 -32.80 -12.07 8.84
N ILE A 402 -32.20 -13.13 8.29
CA ILE A 402 -30.78 -13.22 7.95
C ILE A 402 -30.66 -13.10 6.43
N THR A 403 -29.81 -12.17 5.97
CA THR A 403 -29.42 -12.10 4.56
C THR A 403 -28.27 -13.06 4.31
N PHE A 404 -28.47 -14.02 3.41
CA PHE A 404 -27.45 -14.96 2.95
C PHE A 404 -27.00 -14.61 1.54
N LEU A 405 -25.68 -14.57 1.34
CA LEU A 405 -25.06 -14.39 0.03
C LEU A 405 -24.32 -15.67 -0.34
N ALA A 406 -24.67 -16.24 -1.49
CA ALA A 406 -23.92 -17.30 -2.14
C ALA A 406 -23.08 -16.71 -3.28
N CYS A 407 -21.78 -16.54 -3.06
CA CYS A 407 -20.83 -16.11 -4.08
C CYS A 407 -20.17 -17.33 -4.74
N ASP A 408 -19.05 -17.17 -5.46
CA ASP A 408 -18.35 -18.29 -6.13
C ASP A 408 -17.94 -19.40 -5.15
N GLN A 409 -17.02 -19.09 -4.22
CA GLN A 409 -16.50 -20.04 -3.23
C GLN A 409 -16.72 -19.58 -1.79
N THR A 410 -17.49 -18.51 -1.59
CA THR A 410 -17.67 -17.81 -0.32
C THR A 410 -19.15 -17.66 0.02
N TRP A 411 -19.49 -17.93 1.27
CA TRP A 411 -20.84 -17.81 1.81
C TRP A 411 -20.84 -16.74 2.89
N ILE A 412 -21.82 -15.84 2.87
CA ILE A 412 -21.92 -14.77 3.87
C ILE A 412 -23.29 -14.82 4.52
N ALA A 413 -23.36 -14.79 5.84
CA ALA A 413 -24.58 -14.55 6.60
C ALA A 413 -24.50 -13.19 7.29
N ILE A 414 -25.54 -12.37 7.12
CA ILE A 414 -25.61 -11.01 7.67
C ILE A 414 -26.84 -10.92 8.59
N HIS A 415 -26.59 -10.77 9.89
CA HIS A 415 -27.61 -10.52 10.90
C HIS A 415 -27.69 -9.01 11.17
N ARG A 416 -28.74 -8.35 10.67
CA ARG A 416 -28.93 -6.92 10.89
C ARG A 416 -29.54 -6.64 12.27
N PHE A 417 -29.15 -5.51 12.85
CA PHE A 417 -29.80 -4.93 14.03
C PHE A 417 -29.85 -3.40 13.90
N GLY A 418 -30.56 -2.72 14.80
CA GLY A 418 -30.92 -1.31 14.61
C GLY A 418 -29.76 -0.34 14.33
N GLN A 419 -28.54 -0.65 14.77
CA GLN A 419 -27.36 0.22 14.63
C GLN A 419 -26.20 -0.45 13.90
N GLY A 420 -26.41 -1.60 13.25
CA GLY A 420 -25.30 -2.33 12.63
C GLY A 420 -25.67 -3.73 12.17
N PHE A 421 -24.64 -4.57 12.07
CA PHE A 421 -24.79 -5.96 11.66
C PHE A 421 -23.73 -6.86 12.30
N ALA A 422 -24.05 -8.15 12.41
CA ALA A 422 -23.07 -9.19 12.63
C ALA A 422 -22.95 -10.04 11.35
N LEU A 423 -21.75 -10.56 11.12
CA LEU A 423 -21.38 -11.27 9.90
C LEU A 423 -20.69 -12.58 10.27
N GLU A 424 -21.08 -13.66 9.60
CA GLU A 424 -20.39 -14.96 9.59
C GLU A 424 -20.03 -15.32 8.16
N ILE A 425 -18.78 -15.74 7.93
CA ILE A 425 -18.29 -16.15 6.61
C ILE A 425 -17.97 -17.64 6.61
N GLY A 426 -18.53 -18.34 5.63
CA GLY A 426 -18.17 -19.71 5.26
C GLY A 426 -17.49 -19.77 3.90
N GLU A 427 -16.90 -20.92 3.58
CA GLU A 427 -16.24 -21.15 2.29
C GLU A 427 -16.36 -22.60 1.84
N ALA A 428 -16.29 -22.82 0.52
CA ALA A 428 -16.50 -24.12 -0.12
C ALA A 428 -15.55 -25.22 0.38
N GLN A 429 -14.37 -24.85 0.88
CA GLN A 429 -13.37 -25.74 1.44
C GLN A 429 -13.82 -26.39 2.75
N THR A 430 -14.74 -25.75 3.48
CA THR A 430 -15.22 -26.21 4.79
C THR A 430 -16.63 -26.78 4.70
N ASP A 431 -17.51 -26.15 3.92
CA ASP A 431 -18.88 -26.62 3.75
C ASP A 431 -19.56 -26.10 2.47
N SER A 432 -20.68 -26.73 2.11
CA SER A 432 -21.58 -26.26 1.06
C SER A 432 -22.46 -25.10 1.54
N PHE A 433 -22.90 -24.23 0.63
CA PHE A 433 -23.80 -23.12 0.96
C PHE A 433 -25.08 -23.55 1.68
N VAL A 434 -25.68 -24.69 1.29
CA VAL A 434 -26.91 -25.22 1.90
C VAL A 434 -26.68 -25.57 3.37
N ARG A 435 -25.57 -26.26 3.67
CA ARG A 435 -25.24 -26.65 5.05
C ARG A 435 -24.80 -25.46 5.88
N PHE A 436 -24.02 -24.54 5.31
CA PHE A 436 -23.68 -23.26 5.95
C PHE A 436 -24.95 -22.49 6.35
N LYS A 437 -25.87 -22.29 5.39
CA LYS A 437 -27.15 -21.61 5.64
C LYS A 437 -27.96 -22.31 6.75
N GLN A 438 -28.08 -23.65 6.68
CA GLN A 438 -28.79 -24.43 7.70
C GLN A 438 -28.14 -24.27 9.08
N ALA A 439 -26.81 -24.39 9.17
CA ALA A 439 -26.08 -24.30 10.43
C ALA A 439 -26.21 -22.91 11.07
N VAL A 440 -26.13 -21.85 10.27
CA VAL A 440 -26.35 -20.47 10.73
C VAL A 440 -27.77 -20.30 11.27
N THR A 441 -28.79 -20.70 10.50
CA THR A 441 -30.20 -20.61 10.94
C THR A 441 -30.43 -21.37 12.25
N ASP A 442 -29.90 -22.59 12.37
CA ASP A 442 -30.14 -23.43 13.52
C ASP A 442 -29.36 -22.97 14.76
N GLN A 443 -28.11 -22.54 14.61
CA GLN A 443 -27.15 -22.43 15.71
C GLN A 443 -26.65 -21.01 16.01
N ALA A 444 -26.53 -20.15 14.98
CA ALA A 444 -25.99 -18.81 15.14
C ALA A 444 -26.97 -17.92 15.89
N ARG A 445 -26.47 -17.06 16.79
CA ARG A 445 -27.31 -16.20 17.63
C ARG A 445 -26.67 -14.83 17.77
N LEU A 446 -27.44 -13.80 17.42
CA LEU A 446 -27.16 -12.40 17.72
C LEU A 446 -27.92 -11.99 18.99
N THR A 447 -27.21 -11.47 19.98
CA THR A 447 -27.79 -10.89 21.19
C THR A 447 -27.43 -9.41 21.25
N VAL A 448 -28.44 -8.55 21.27
CA VAL A 448 -28.29 -7.10 21.36
C VAL A 448 -28.81 -6.64 22.72
N ALA A 449 -27.91 -6.28 23.63
CA ALA A 449 -28.23 -5.64 24.89
C ALA A 449 -27.85 -4.14 24.84
N ALA A 450 -28.29 -3.37 25.83
CA ALA A 450 -28.05 -1.93 25.89
C ALA A 450 -26.56 -1.57 25.98
N ASP A 451 -25.77 -2.40 26.64
CA ASP A 451 -24.36 -2.19 26.93
C ASP A 451 -23.43 -3.09 26.11
N ARG A 452 -23.94 -4.19 25.54
CA ARG A 452 -23.13 -5.20 24.86
C ARG A 452 -23.89 -5.86 23.70
N ILE A 453 -23.17 -6.08 22.60
CA ILE A 453 -23.63 -6.90 21.47
C ILE A 453 -22.74 -8.13 21.40
N GLU A 454 -23.35 -9.31 21.32
CA GLU A 454 -22.65 -10.58 21.17
C GLU A 454 -23.19 -11.34 19.97
N TYR A 455 -22.28 -11.91 19.19
CA TYR A 455 -22.59 -12.83 18.12
C TYR A 455 -21.91 -14.17 18.40
N ARG A 456 -22.71 -15.23 18.40
CA ARG A 456 -22.24 -16.62 18.39
C ARG A 456 -22.49 -17.19 17.00
N ASP A 457 -21.44 -17.72 16.40
CA ASP A 457 -21.50 -18.30 15.06
C ASP A 457 -22.12 -19.71 15.06
N SER A 458 -22.22 -20.30 13.87
CA SER A 458 -22.82 -21.62 13.69
C SER A 458 -22.05 -22.77 14.35
N VAL A 459 -20.76 -22.60 14.65
CA VAL A 459 -19.89 -23.61 15.29
C VAL A 459 -19.65 -23.36 16.78
N GLY A 460 -20.20 -22.26 17.33
CA GLY A 460 -20.16 -21.92 18.74
C GLY A 460 -19.11 -20.90 19.16
N LYS A 461 -18.28 -20.40 18.22
CA LYS A 461 -17.33 -19.30 18.44
C LYS A 461 -18.08 -18.01 18.72
N ARG A 462 -17.48 -17.13 19.52
CA ARG A 462 -18.14 -15.90 19.97
C ARG A 462 -17.27 -14.67 19.80
N VAL A 463 -17.87 -13.61 19.29
CA VAL A 463 -17.32 -12.26 19.35
C VAL A 463 -18.34 -11.34 20.03
N ALA A 464 -17.88 -10.44 20.89
CA ALA A 464 -18.73 -9.42 21.49
C ALA A 464 -18.05 -8.07 21.48
N ILE A 465 -18.87 -7.01 21.46
CA ILE A 465 -18.43 -5.62 21.47
C ILE A 465 -19.27 -4.80 22.46
N ALA A 466 -18.60 -3.88 23.16
CA ALA A 466 -19.24 -2.87 24.00
C ALA A 466 -18.57 -1.51 23.78
N ALA A 467 -19.36 -0.44 23.94
CA ALA A 467 -18.81 0.91 24.00
C ALA A 467 -17.96 1.07 25.27
N THR A 468 -16.86 1.80 25.18
CA THR A 468 -16.15 2.27 26.39
C THR A 468 -16.46 3.73 26.63
N GLN A 469 -16.52 4.14 27.90
CA GLN A 469 -16.72 5.53 28.29
C GLN A 469 -15.40 6.33 28.32
N THR A 470 -14.26 5.63 28.32
CA THR A 470 -12.95 6.18 28.70
C THR A 470 -11.89 6.11 27.62
N THR A 471 -12.11 5.35 26.54
CA THR A 471 -11.14 5.19 25.45
C THR A 471 -11.84 5.24 24.10
N ASP A 472 -11.12 5.62 23.05
CA ASP A 472 -11.67 5.54 21.68
C ASP A 472 -11.77 4.09 21.15
N LEU A 473 -11.24 3.11 21.89
CA LEU A 473 -11.29 1.69 21.51
C LEU A 473 -12.51 1.00 22.13
N PRO A 474 -13.16 0.07 21.41
CA PRO A 474 -14.20 -0.76 21.98
C PRO A 474 -13.62 -1.78 22.96
N GLN A 475 -14.43 -2.19 23.93
CA GLN A 475 -14.20 -3.46 24.62
C GLN A 475 -14.63 -4.58 23.68
N VAL A 476 -13.74 -5.54 23.47
CA VAL A 476 -13.98 -6.70 22.60
C VAL A 476 -13.75 -7.96 23.39
N TRP A 477 -14.65 -8.93 23.25
CA TRP A 477 -14.44 -10.28 23.78
C TRP A 477 -14.36 -11.27 22.63
N ARG A 478 -13.37 -12.17 22.71
CA ARG A 478 -13.18 -13.30 21.79
C ARG A 478 -13.28 -14.57 22.61
N ASP A 479 -14.27 -15.41 22.31
CA ASP A 479 -14.63 -16.58 23.13
C ASP A 479 -14.70 -16.26 24.63
N ARG A 480 -15.43 -15.18 24.95
CA ARG A 480 -15.64 -14.66 26.31
C ARG A 480 -14.39 -14.11 27.01
N THR A 481 -13.23 -14.15 26.36
CA THR A 481 -11.99 -13.55 26.88
C THR A 481 -11.92 -12.11 26.44
N LEU A 482 -11.76 -11.18 27.38
CA LEU A 482 -11.57 -9.75 27.07
C LEU A 482 -10.26 -9.57 26.30
N HIS A 483 -10.34 -8.95 25.13
CA HIS A 483 -9.19 -8.70 24.27
C HIS A 483 -8.35 -7.55 24.84
N ASN A 484 -7.05 -7.81 25.00
CA ASN A 484 -6.09 -6.79 25.44
C ASN A 484 -5.47 -6.10 24.23
N TRP A 485 -5.82 -4.82 24.04
CA TRP A 485 -5.28 -4.01 22.95
C TRP A 485 -3.77 -3.76 23.06
N GLN A 486 -3.19 -3.77 24.28
CA GLN A 486 -1.75 -3.59 24.48
C GLN A 486 -0.92 -4.75 23.92
N THR A 487 -1.54 -5.92 23.75
CA THR A 487 -0.90 -7.11 23.19
C THR A 487 -1.49 -7.47 21.83
N HIS A 488 -2.08 -6.50 21.11
CA HIS A 488 -2.79 -6.78 19.87
C HIS A 488 -1.84 -7.29 18.77
N SER A 489 -0.71 -6.62 18.55
CA SER A 489 0.36 -7.04 17.64
C SER A 489 1.27 -8.11 18.23
N ASN A 490 1.33 -8.23 19.56
CA ASN A 490 2.11 -9.25 20.27
C ASN A 490 1.39 -10.60 20.26
N ASN A 491 1.25 -11.20 19.07
CA ASN A 491 0.92 -12.61 18.98
C ASN A 491 2.24 -13.42 18.96
N PRO A 492 2.62 -14.10 20.07
CA PRO A 492 3.84 -14.90 20.10
C PRO A 492 3.85 -16.06 19.09
N ALA A 493 2.72 -16.35 18.44
CA ALA A 493 2.62 -17.35 17.38
C ALA A 493 3.09 -16.87 15.99
N LEU A 494 3.40 -15.58 15.81
CA LEU A 494 3.72 -14.98 14.49
C LEU A 494 4.84 -13.92 14.55
N SER A 495 5.80 -14.05 15.47
CA SER A 495 7.07 -13.32 15.33
C SER A 495 7.86 -13.94 14.18
N TRP A 496 7.81 -13.32 13.01
CA TRP A 496 8.62 -13.68 11.84
C TRP A 496 10.05 -13.19 12.00
#